data_AF-A0A3S0DBW6-F1
#
_entry.id   AF-A0A3S0DBW6-F1
#
_cell.length_a   1.000
_cell.length_b   1.000
_cell.length_c   1.000
_cell.angle_alpha   90.00
_cell.angle_beta   90.00
_cell.angle_gamma   90.00
#
_symmetry.space_group_name_H-M   'P 1'
#
loop_
_entity.id
_entity.type
_entity.pdbx_description
1 polymer ?
#
loop_
_entity_poly.entity_id
_entity_poly.type
_entity_poly.pdbx_seq_one_letter_code
_entity_poly.pdbx_strand_id
1 'polypeptide(L)'
;MIKKKIYYLFFITVTVGLPSYAEIASVRQYKQEDNWITVFVHGIMSIKPHLTVGNFYRFMNDKVINTPYAKEAEYIRLDPYFQMTQAMQELGLHEINIEQYPIKNASQAAGSIFDKVSQKYYPSRKNRYYTFGWSGLLSPTQRYHDAHELFLALENLIQTVEYEHGYRPKIRLIGYSHGGNVILNLAAIKRDYYRSSVLTVDELVLIGVPLVTETDFLVTDSMFKKTYHIFSEQDRIQRIDFFSFNRLFSRKKFTGRKGFSLPDNLIQINIKLMKPTESKRASKKHIQTLRHDLSNPSIISGNHPLLRNVSAGHIELWFFGWTPQHYRPHFVLAPLPVMVFVPYIIHSIEHMAPYINNQKIVTLDIRPKDNLTLVKQKGKKAWHHAIPFFNPQELATLNAIAESVRPELYTNDLFNEHIKQACKKANEYYNKHIKPFNNYKIVPSIDIRLRKRRTIKE
;
A
#
# COMPACT_ATOMS: atom_id res chain seq x y z
N MET A 1 8.73 46.00 -83.04
CA MET A 1 8.29 47.02 -82.06
C MET A 1 6.80 46.87 -81.83
N ILE A 2 6.38 46.76 -80.56
CA ILE A 2 5.08 47.20 -80.02
C ILE A 2 3.85 46.26 -80.13
N LYS A 3 3.43 45.82 -78.92
CA LYS A 3 2.08 45.49 -78.39
C LYS A 3 1.36 44.22 -78.86
N LYS A 4 1.48 43.16 -78.06
CA LYS A 4 0.42 42.14 -77.91
C LYS A 4 -0.45 42.46 -76.69
N LYS A 5 -1.76 42.53 -76.94
CA LYS A 5 -2.85 42.76 -75.99
C LYS A 5 -2.96 41.54 -75.04
N ILE A 6 -3.01 41.80 -73.74
CA ILE A 6 -3.35 40.83 -72.70
C ILE A 6 -4.85 40.98 -72.41
N TYR A 7 -5.61 39.90 -72.58
CA TYR A 7 -6.99 39.78 -72.15
C TYR A 7 -7.02 39.50 -70.64
N TYR A 8 -7.66 40.37 -69.86
CA TYR A 8 -7.99 40.10 -68.47
C TYR A 8 -9.25 39.23 -68.40
N LEU A 9 -9.08 37.99 -67.96
CA LEU A 9 -10.18 37.12 -67.57
C LEU A 9 -10.51 37.41 -66.10
N PHE A 10 -11.67 38.01 -65.85
CA PHE A 10 -12.19 38.26 -64.51
C PHE A 10 -12.72 36.96 -63.93
N PHE A 11 -11.98 36.34 -63.00
CA PHE A 11 -12.52 35.29 -62.14
C PHE A 11 -13.12 35.95 -60.89
N ILE A 12 -14.45 36.00 -60.83
CA ILE A 12 -15.18 36.33 -59.61
C ILE A 12 -15.23 35.06 -58.75
N THR A 13 -14.32 34.95 -57.78
CA THR A 13 -14.45 33.98 -56.69
C THR A 13 -15.35 34.56 -55.61
N VAL A 14 -16.59 34.08 -55.57
CA VAL A 14 -17.51 34.29 -54.44
C VAL A 14 -17.02 33.42 -53.28
N THR A 15 -16.24 33.99 -52.37
CA THR A 15 -15.96 33.38 -51.07
C THR A 15 -17.23 33.46 -50.20
N VAL A 16 -17.97 32.35 -50.15
CA VAL A 16 -18.99 32.13 -49.12
C VAL A 16 -18.26 32.04 -47.78
N GLY A 17 -18.36 33.09 -46.98
CA GLY A 17 -17.85 33.10 -45.61
C GLY A 17 -18.64 32.12 -44.76
N LEU A 18 -18.09 30.93 -44.55
CA LEU A 18 -18.54 30.06 -43.47
C LEU A 18 -18.14 30.73 -42.15
N PRO A 19 -19.08 30.95 -41.21
CA PRO A 19 -18.73 31.45 -39.89
C PRO A 19 -17.78 30.43 -39.25
N SER A 20 -16.55 30.88 -39.02
CA SER A 20 -15.60 30.23 -38.13
C SER A 20 -16.23 30.18 -36.74
N TYR A 21 -16.94 29.10 -36.44
CA TYR A 21 -17.19 28.67 -35.07
C TYR A 21 -15.87 28.12 -34.52
N ALA A 22 -14.89 29.01 -34.37
CA ALA A 22 -13.91 28.84 -33.34
C ALA A 22 -14.67 29.02 -32.02
N GLU A 23 -15.23 27.91 -31.51
CA GLU A 23 -15.43 27.79 -30.08
C GLU A 23 -14.07 28.09 -29.46
N ILE A 24 -13.93 29.33 -28.99
CA ILE A 24 -12.97 29.68 -27.96
C ILE A 24 -13.42 28.83 -26.78
N ALA A 25 -12.92 27.60 -26.73
CA ALA A 25 -12.85 26.81 -25.52
C ALA A 25 -12.03 27.68 -24.58
N SER A 26 -12.71 28.56 -23.86
CA SER A 26 -12.13 29.34 -22.79
C SER A 26 -11.54 28.30 -21.85
N VAL A 27 -10.22 28.12 -21.92
CA VAL A 27 -9.48 27.31 -20.98
C VAL A 27 -9.71 28.00 -19.64
N ARG A 28 -10.77 27.58 -18.94
CA ARG A 28 -10.97 27.93 -17.54
C ARG A 28 -9.69 27.44 -16.87
N GLN A 29 -8.81 28.37 -16.54
CA GLN A 29 -7.73 28.14 -15.59
C GLN A 29 -8.39 27.88 -14.24
N TYR A 30 -8.93 26.68 -14.07
CA TYR A 30 -9.31 26.19 -12.77
C TYR A 30 -8.03 26.15 -11.95
N LYS A 31 -8.03 26.87 -10.83
CA LYS A 31 -7.04 26.71 -9.77
C LYS A 31 -7.12 25.25 -9.36
N GLN A 32 -6.21 24.41 -9.88
CA GLN A 32 -6.30 22.97 -9.76
C GLN A 32 -6.16 22.61 -8.28
N GLU A 33 -7.29 22.37 -7.63
CA GLU A 33 -7.31 21.90 -6.25
C GLU A 33 -6.53 20.58 -6.17
N ASP A 34 -5.70 20.41 -5.12
CA ASP A 34 -4.89 19.20 -4.93
C ASP A 34 -5.76 18.08 -4.38
N ASN A 35 -6.62 17.54 -5.25
CA ASN A 35 -7.59 16.49 -4.95
C ASN A 35 -6.98 15.10 -5.13
N TRP A 36 -7.13 14.26 -4.12
CA TRP A 36 -6.55 12.92 -4.05
C TRP A 36 -7.62 11.86 -3.82
N ILE A 37 -7.44 10.70 -4.46
CA ILE A 37 -8.06 9.43 -4.08
C ILE A 37 -6.98 8.58 -3.41
N THR A 38 -7.20 8.19 -2.16
CA THR A 38 -6.35 7.27 -1.42
C THR A 38 -7.06 5.92 -1.26
N VAL A 39 -6.48 4.85 -1.79
CA VAL A 39 -7.03 3.49 -1.69
C VAL A 39 -6.15 2.61 -0.81
N PHE A 40 -6.74 2.01 0.22
CA PHE A 40 -6.09 1.03 1.09
C PHE A 40 -6.36 -0.39 0.58
N VAL A 41 -5.29 -1.16 0.34
CA VAL A 41 -5.35 -2.54 -0.14
C VAL A 41 -4.72 -3.46 0.90
N HIS A 42 -5.58 -4.20 1.61
CA HIS A 42 -5.21 -5.01 2.76
C HIS A 42 -4.36 -6.24 2.39
N GLY A 43 -3.78 -6.88 3.40
CA GLY A 43 -3.01 -8.12 3.27
C GLY A 43 -3.88 -9.37 3.32
N ILE A 44 -3.27 -10.56 3.32
CA ILE A 44 -3.99 -11.81 3.60
C ILE A 44 -4.47 -11.85 5.06
N MET A 45 -5.56 -12.55 5.31
CA MET A 45 -6.18 -12.61 6.64
C MET A 45 -5.67 -13.75 7.51
N SER A 46 -5.59 -14.95 6.95
CA SER A 46 -5.11 -16.15 7.63
C SER A 46 -4.65 -17.19 6.62
N ILE A 47 -3.63 -17.94 6.99
CA ILE A 47 -3.14 -19.13 6.26
C ILE A 47 -3.02 -20.36 7.16
N LYS A 48 -3.17 -20.17 8.48
CA LYS A 48 -2.82 -21.16 9.50
C LYS A 48 -3.51 -22.52 9.30
N PRO A 49 -4.81 -22.61 8.95
CA PRO A 49 -5.50 -23.91 8.86
C PRO A 49 -5.05 -24.76 7.67
N HIS A 50 -4.33 -24.16 6.70
CA HIS A 50 -4.07 -24.79 5.42
C HIS A 50 -2.60 -25.03 5.11
N LEU A 51 -1.70 -24.81 6.07
CA LEU A 51 -0.28 -25.15 5.95
C LEU A 51 -0.02 -26.66 6.11
N THR A 52 -0.73 -27.49 5.34
CA THR A 52 -0.41 -28.91 5.19
C THR A 52 0.54 -29.12 4.01
N VAL A 53 1.37 -30.17 4.04
CA VAL A 53 2.32 -30.48 2.94
C VAL A 53 1.57 -30.64 1.60
N GLY A 54 0.39 -31.25 1.61
CA GLY A 54 -0.43 -31.40 0.40
C GLY A 54 -0.91 -30.06 -0.16
N ASN A 55 -1.34 -29.13 0.69
CA ASN A 55 -1.73 -27.79 0.25
C ASN A 55 -0.53 -26.96 -0.18
N PHE A 56 0.64 -27.14 0.45
CA PHE A 56 1.90 -26.51 0.04
C PHE A 56 2.20 -26.75 -1.45
N TYR A 57 2.12 -28.00 -1.91
CA TYR A 57 2.32 -28.32 -3.33
C TYR A 57 1.24 -27.70 -4.25
N ARG A 58 0.00 -27.57 -3.77
CA ARG A 58 -1.06 -26.89 -4.54
C ARG A 58 -0.77 -25.40 -4.69
N PHE A 59 -0.33 -24.74 -3.62
CA PHE A 59 0.10 -23.35 -3.65
C PHE A 59 1.28 -23.14 -4.61
N MET A 60 2.30 -24.00 -4.54
CA MET A 60 3.48 -23.95 -5.41
C MET A 60 3.18 -24.19 -6.89
N ASN A 61 2.02 -24.75 -7.23
CA ASN A 61 1.57 -24.98 -8.60
C ASN A 61 0.42 -24.04 -9.03
N ASP A 62 0.11 -23.01 -8.24
CA ASP A 62 -1.02 -22.09 -8.45
C ASP A 62 -2.42 -22.73 -8.45
N LYS A 63 -2.55 -23.97 -7.95
CA LYS A 63 -3.81 -24.73 -7.98
C LYS A 63 -4.62 -24.53 -6.70
N VAL A 64 -4.91 -23.25 -6.40
CA VAL A 64 -5.66 -22.89 -5.18
C VAL A 64 -7.16 -22.75 -5.41
N ILE A 65 -7.58 -22.48 -6.64
CA ILE A 65 -8.99 -22.36 -7.01
C ILE A 65 -9.68 -23.72 -6.82
N ASN A 66 -10.95 -23.70 -6.40
CA ASN A 66 -11.72 -24.91 -6.09
C ASN A 66 -11.04 -25.79 -5.03
N THR A 67 -10.48 -25.20 -3.98
CA THR A 67 -9.96 -25.92 -2.81
C THR A 67 -10.68 -25.47 -1.54
N PRO A 68 -10.65 -26.26 -0.46
CA PRO A 68 -11.16 -25.81 0.84
C PRO A 68 -10.50 -24.50 1.29
N TYR A 69 -9.23 -24.27 0.96
CA TYR A 69 -8.54 -23.01 1.25
C TYR A 69 -9.21 -21.82 0.56
N ALA A 70 -9.50 -21.91 -0.74
CA ALA A 70 -10.13 -20.81 -1.44
C ALA A 70 -11.51 -20.48 -0.86
N LYS A 71 -12.28 -21.51 -0.51
CA LYS A 71 -13.61 -21.34 0.09
C LYS A 71 -13.54 -20.82 1.53
N GLU A 72 -12.54 -21.24 2.32
CA GLU A 72 -12.32 -20.68 3.66
C GLU A 72 -11.98 -19.19 3.58
N ALA A 73 -11.05 -18.81 2.68
CA ALA A 73 -10.68 -17.42 2.48
C ALA A 73 -11.90 -16.58 2.08
N GLU A 74 -12.74 -17.08 1.19
CA GLU A 74 -14.02 -16.44 0.83
C GLU A 74 -14.92 -16.25 2.06
N TYR A 75 -15.13 -17.29 2.89
CA TYR A 75 -15.95 -17.17 4.10
C TYR A 75 -15.37 -16.19 5.12
N ILE A 76 -14.05 -16.16 5.29
CA ILE A 76 -13.37 -15.17 6.14
C ILE A 76 -13.58 -13.75 5.60
N ARG A 77 -13.54 -13.54 4.28
CA ARG A 77 -13.74 -12.23 3.66
C ARG A 77 -15.18 -11.73 3.80
N LEU A 78 -16.15 -12.64 3.76
CA LEU A 78 -17.58 -12.34 3.93
C LEU A 78 -17.97 -12.10 5.39
N ASP A 79 -17.11 -12.46 6.34
CA ASP A 79 -17.39 -12.35 7.76
C ASP A 79 -17.01 -10.95 8.30
N PRO A 80 -17.99 -10.13 8.74
CA PRO A 80 -17.75 -8.77 9.22
C PRO A 80 -16.80 -8.69 10.42
N TYR A 81 -16.65 -9.77 11.19
CA TYR A 81 -15.73 -9.84 12.31
C TYR A 81 -14.32 -9.41 11.89
N PHE A 82 -13.86 -9.91 10.75
CA PHE A 82 -12.50 -9.67 10.26
C PHE A 82 -12.25 -8.25 9.75
N GLN A 83 -13.30 -7.47 9.50
CA GLN A 83 -13.24 -6.07 9.08
C GLN A 83 -13.03 -5.11 10.26
N MET A 84 -13.18 -5.58 11.50
CA MET A 84 -13.19 -4.73 12.70
C MET A 84 -11.79 -4.26 13.16
N THR A 85 -10.70 -4.63 12.49
CA THR A 85 -9.33 -4.43 13.01
C THR A 85 -8.36 -3.71 12.09
N GLN A 86 -8.76 -3.39 10.86
CA GLN A 86 -7.90 -2.83 9.83
C GLN A 86 -8.73 -2.05 8.80
N ALA A 87 -8.05 -1.29 7.94
CA ALA A 87 -8.67 -0.66 6.77
C ALA A 87 -9.01 -1.72 5.71
N MET A 88 -10.18 -2.33 5.85
CA MET A 88 -10.71 -3.38 4.99
C MET A 88 -12.24 -3.41 5.05
N GLN A 89 -12.88 -3.46 3.88
CA GLN A 89 -14.32 -3.69 3.74
C GLN A 89 -14.54 -4.99 2.93
N GLU A 90 -15.73 -5.19 2.39
CA GLU A 90 -16.09 -6.26 1.46
C GLU A 90 -15.29 -6.21 0.14
N LEU A 91 -15.48 -7.21 -0.72
CA LEU A 91 -14.76 -7.32 -2.01
C LEU A 91 -15.11 -6.15 -2.93
N GLY A 92 -14.12 -5.69 -3.71
CA GLY A 92 -14.25 -4.53 -4.60
C GLY A 92 -13.79 -3.22 -3.97
N LEU A 93 -14.03 -2.12 -4.69
CA LEU A 93 -13.62 -0.77 -4.29
C LEU A 93 -14.76 -0.09 -3.53
N HIS A 94 -14.52 0.30 -2.28
CA HIS A 94 -15.54 0.87 -1.40
C HIS A 94 -15.08 2.17 -0.77
N GLU A 95 -15.94 3.19 -0.78
CA GLU A 95 -15.65 4.48 -0.15
C GLU A 95 -15.69 4.36 1.37
N ILE A 96 -14.73 5.01 2.02
CA ILE A 96 -14.71 5.25 3.45
C ILE A 96 -15.27 6.65 3.68
N ASN A 97 -16.52 6.71 4.12
CA ASN A 97 -17.10 7.98 4.56
C ASN A 97 -16.53 8.38 5.93
N ILE A 98 -15.59 9.33 5.92
CA ILE A 98 -14.94 9.87 7.13
C ILE A 98 -15.71 11.04 7.76
N GLU A 99 -16.73 11.56 7.08
CA GLU A 99 -17.59 12.64 7.57
C GLU A 99 -18.75 12.08 8.42
N GLN A 100 -19.06 10.79 8.25
CA GLN A 100 -20.08 10.11 9.03
C GLN A 100 -19.68 10.02 10.51
N TYR A 101 -20.56 10.52 11.38
CA TYR A 101 -20.43 10.43 12.83
C TYR A 101 -21.66 9.73 13.45
N PRO A 102 -21.51 8.90 14.49
CA PRO A 102 -20.24 8.44 15.07
C PRO A 102 -19.47 7.53 14.11
N ILE A 103 -18.15 7.46 14.28
CA ILE A 103 -17.29 6.53 13.54
C ILE A 103 -17.71 5.11 13.93
N LYS A 104 -17.96 4.25 12.93
CA LYS A 104 -18.63 2.96 13.12
C LYS A 104 -17.72 1.74 12.98
N ASN A 105 -16.58 1.87 12.32
CA ASN A 105 -15.71 0.73 12.02
C ASN A 105 -14.23 1.14 11.88
N ALA A 106 -13.36 0.13 11.82
CA ALA A 106 -11.91 0.32 11.73
C ALA A 106 -11.46 1.03 10.44
N SER A 107 -12.16 0.83 9.31
CA SER A 107 -11.86 1.53 8.05
C SER A 107 -12.12 3.03 8.17
N GLN A 108 -13.26 3.43 8.77
CA GLN A 108 -13.57 4.84 9.04
C GLN A 108 -12.59 5.45 10.03
N ALA A 109 -12.18 4.74 11.08
CA ALA A 109 -11.15 5.23 11.99
C ALA A 109 -9.79 5.39 11.30
N ALA A 110 -9.36 4.41 10.51
CA ALA A 110 -8.11 4.48 9.74
C ALA A 110 -8.12 5.67 8.77
N GLY A 111 -9.19 5.84 7.99
CA GLY A 111 -9.38 6.97 7.09
C GLY A 111 -9.36 8.32 7.83
N SER A 112 -10.10 8.43 8.93
CA SER A 112 -10.19 9.67 9.73
C SER A 112 -8.85 10.06 10.36
N ILE A 113 -8.10 9.08 10.91
CA ILE A 113 -6.79 9.33 11.50
C ILE A 113 -5.78 9.68 10.41
N PHE A 114 -5.79 8.94 9.30
CA PHE A 114 -4.95 9.23 8.14
C PHE A 114 -5.22 10.64 7.61
N ASP A 115 -6.48 11.06 7.53
CA ASP A 115 -6.85 12.41 7.11
C ASP A 115 -6.34 13.48 8.06
N LYS A 116 -6.52 13.32 9.37
CA LYS A 116 -5.95 14.26 10.36
C LYS A 116 -4.43 14.37 10.24
N VAL A 117 -3.73 13.25 10.02
CA VAL A 117 -2.28 13.26 9.78
C VAL A 117 -1.96 13.95 8.44
N SER A 118 -2.74 13.70 7.39
CA SER A 118 -2.60 14.32 6.08
C SER A 118 -2.79 15.84 6.14
N GLN A 119 -3.87 16.33 6.77
CA GLN A 119 -4.17 17.75 6.91
C GLN A 119 -3.10 18.52 7.69
N LYS A 120 -2.46 17.89 8.68
CA LYS A 120 -1.34 18.50 9.42
C LYS A 120 -0.13 18.79 8.52
N TYR A 121 0.20 17.91 7.57
CA TYR A 121 1.40 18.03 6.74
C TYR A 121 1.13 18.53 5.32
N TYR A 122 -0.13 18.48 4.87
CA TYR A 122 -0.59 18.87 3.55
C TYR A 122 -1.97 19.53 3.64
N PRO A 123 -2.10 20.70 4.29
CA PRO A 123 -3.40 21.34 4.58
C PRO A 123 -4.20 21.74 3.33
N SER A 124 -3.55 21.82 2.15
CA SER A 124 -4.22 22.10 0.88
C SER A 124 -4.78 20.85 0.18
N ARG A 125 -4.47 19.64 0.68
CA ARG A 125 -4.92 18.39 0.06
C ARG A 125 -6.31 18.03 0.51
N LYS A 126 -7.20 17.79 -0.44
CA LYS A 126 -8.50 17.16 -0.19
C LYS A 126 -8.39 15.69 -0.58
N ASN A 127 -8.73 14.79 0.33
CA ASN A 127 -8.59 13.35 0.11
C ASN A 127 -9.96 12.67 0.20
N ARG A 128 -10.26 11.82 -0.78
CA ARG A 128 -11.31 10.79 -0.67
C ARG A 128 -10.65 9.45 -0.38
N TYR A 129 -11.23 8.68 0.52
CA TYR A 129 -10.64 7.46 1.04
C TYR A 129 -11.44 6.24 0.60
N TYR A 130 -10.75 5.18 0.22
CA TYR A 130 -11.35 3.94 -0.22
C TYR A 130 -10.61 2.75 0.35
N THR A 131 -11.29 1.61 0.48
CA THR A 131 -10.64 0.30 0.57
C THR A 131 -10.84 -0.46 -0.72
N PHE A 132 -9.88 -1.32 -1.07
CA PHE A 132 -10.12 -2.37 -2.06
C PHE A 132 -10.00 -3.73 -1.38
N GLY A 133 -11.14 -4.42 -1.27
CA GLY A 133 -11.20 -5.79 -0.82
C GLY A 133 -10.89 -6.75 -1.96
N TRP A 134 -9.92 -7.63 -1.77
CA TRP A 134 -9.56 -8.67 -2.75
C TRP A 134 -9.76 -10.07 -2.15
N SER A 135 -9.57 -11.10 -2.98
CA SER A 135 -9.86 -12.50 -2.59
C SER A 135 -9.05 -12.98 -1.38
N GLY A 136 -7.89 -12.38 -1.12
CA GLY A 136 -6.97 -12.81 -0.07
C GLY A 136 -6.21 -14.10 -0.41
N LEU A 137 -6.33 -14.61 -1.64
CA LEU A 137 -5.72 -15.88 -2.04
C LEU A 137 -4.22 -15.74 -2.32
N LEU A 138 -3.45 -16.68 -1.79
CA LEU A 138 -2.03 -16.82 -2.06
C LEU A 138 -1.76 -17.51 -3.41
N SER A 139 -2.27 -16.91 -4.47
CA SER A 139 -2.09 -17.34 -5.87
C SER A 139 -1.67 -16.16 -6.73
N PRO A 140 -0.54 -16.23 -7.46
CA PRO A 140 -0.19 -15.19 -8.41
C PRO A 140 -1.25 -14.99 -9.50
N THR A 141 -1.85 -16.07 -10.02
CA THR A 141 -2.96 -15.96 -10.99
C THR A 141 -4.15 -15.19 -10.39
N GLN A 142 -4.57 -15.53 -9.17
CA GLN A 142 -5.68 -14.80 -8.54
C GLN A 142 -5.31 -13.35 -8.24
N ARG A 143 -4.10 -13.07 -7.75
CA ARG A 143 -3.66 -11.68 -7.52
C ARG A 143 -3.62 -10.85 -8.80
N TYR A 144 -3.32 -11.46 -9.94
CA TYR A 144 -3.40 -10.80 -11.23
C TYR A 144 -4.86 -10.53 -11.63
N HIS A 145 -5.77 -11.48 -11.40
CA HIS A 145 -7.21 -11.28 -11.60
C HIS A 145 -7.76 -10.16 -10.72
N ASP A 146 -7.47 -10.18 -9.42
CA ASP A 146 -7.94 -9.15 -8.48
C ASP A 146 -7.35 -7.77 -8.81
N ALA A 147 -6.13 -7.73 -9.38
CA ALA A 147 -5.55 -6.49 -9.90
C ALA A 147 -6.30 -5.99 -11.14
N HIS A 148 -6.82 -6.87 -11.98
CA HIS A 148 -7.66 -6.50 -13.11
C HIS A 148 -8.95 -5.82 -12.64
N GLU A 149 -9.61 -6.39 -11.64
CA GLU A 149 -10.80 -5.79 -11.02
C GLU A 149 -10.51 -4.42 -10.40
N LEU A 150 -9.39 -4.29 -9.66
CA LEU A 150 -8.96 -3.00 -9.12
C LEU A 150 -8.69 -1.98 -10.23
N PHE A 151 -8.05 -2.38 -11.33
CA PHE A 151 -7.77 -1.49 -12.46
C PHE A 151 -9.06 -0.91 -13.04
N LEU A 152 -10.05 -1.77 -13.31
CA LEU A 152 -11.36 -1.38 -13.84
C LEU A 152 -12.12 -0.47 -12.88
N ALA A 153 -12.11 -0.80 -11.58
CA ALA A 153 -12.76 0.01 -10.57
C ALA A 153 -12.14 1.41 -10.45
N LEU A 154 -10.81 1.52 -10.56
CA LEU A 154 -10.11 2.80 -10.54
C LEU A 154 -10.41 3.66 -11.77
N GLU A 155 -10.40 3.06 -12.97
CA GLU A 155 -10.77 3.75 -14.21
C GLU A 155 -12.18 4.33 -14.10
N ASN A 156 -13.15 3.51 -13.67
CA ASN A 156 -14.53 3.95 -13.49
C ASN A 156 -14.62 5.08 -12.46
N LEU A 157 -13.99 4.94 -11.28
CA LEU A 157 -14.02 5.95 -10.24
C LEU A 157 -13.44 7.30 -10.72
N ILE A 158 -12.32 7.26 -11.45
CA ILE A 158 -11.70 8.48 -11.98
C ILE A 158 -12.61 9.15 -13.00
N GLN A 159 -13.21 8.38 -13.90
CA GLN A 159 -14.15 8.90 -14.89
C GLN A 159 -15.38 9.53 -14.22
N THR A 160 -15.94 8.88 -13.18
CA THR A 160 -17.04 9.44 -12.39
C THR A 160 -16.65 10.76 -11.74
N VAL A 161 -15.50 10.82 -11.05
CA VAL A 161 -15.05 12.05 -10.39
C VAL A 161 -14.78 13.17 -11.39
N GLU A 162 -14.17 12.84 -12.54
CA GLU A 162 -13.88 13.79 -13.60
C GLU A 162 -15.17 14.34 -14.23
N TYR A 163 -16.18 13.50 -14.43
CA TYR A 163 -17.49 13.90 -14.92
C TYR A 163 -18.27 14.74 -13.90
N GLU A 164 -18.34 14.31 -12.64
CA GLU A 164 -19.16 14.96 -11.60
C GLU A 164 -18.56 16.28 -11.09
N HIS A 165 -17.24 16.36 -11.02
CA HIS A 165 -16.56 17.50 -10.39
C HIS A 165 -15.65 18.31 -11.33
N GLY A 166 -15.49 17.87 -12.59
CA GLY A 166 -14.70 18.60 -13.58
C GLY A 166 -13.19 18.61 -13.32
N TYR A 167 -12.68 17.69 -12.50
CA TYR A 167 -11.24 17.55 -12.25
C TYR A 167 -10.80 16.08 -12.25
N ARG A 168 -9.56 15.84 -12.65
CA ARG A 168 -8.93 14.52 -12.56
C ARG A 168 -8.14 14.38 -11.26
N PRO A 169 -8.52 13.48 -10.33
CA PRO A 169 -7.84 13.34 -9.05
C PRO A 169 -6.46 12.69 -9.20
N LYS A 170 -5.54 13.01 -8.28
CA LYS A 170 -4.31 12.25 -8.09
C LYS A 170 -4.59 10.95 -7.35
N ILE A 171 -3.87 9.89 -7.68
CA ILE A 171 -4.11 8.56 -7.11
C ILE A 171 -2.98 8.16 -6.17
N ARG A 172 -3.33 7.81 -4.93
CA ARG A 172 -2.46 7.15 -3.97
C ARG A 172 -2.97 5.74 -3.71
N LEU A 173 -2.15 4.73 -3.95
CA LEU A 173 -2.44 3.33 -3.60
C LEU A 173 -1.52 2.89 -2.46
N ILE A 174 -2.11 2.37 -1.39
CA ILE A 174 -1.38 1.89 -0.22
C ILE A 174 -1.63 0.39 -0.05
N GLY A 175 -0.63 -0.41 -0.39
CA GLY A 175 -0.68 -1.87 -0.29
C GLY A 175 0.04 -2.40 0.93
N TYR A 176 -0.62 -3.27 1.67
CA TYR A 176 0.00 -3.99 2.78
C TYR A 176 0.16 -5.48 2.49
N SER A 177 1.31 -6.04 2.87
CA SER A 177 1.61 -7.46 2.66
C SER A 177 1.36 -7.85 1.20
N HIS A 178 0.61 -8.92 0.90
CA HIS A 178 0.28 -9.29 -0.48
C HIS A 178 -0.67 -8.34 -1.21
N GLY A 179 -1.38 -7.42 -0.53
CA GLY A 179 -2.14 -6.36 -1.18
C GLY A 179 -1.25 -5.44 -2.03
N GLY A 180 0.01 -5.25 -1.63
CA GLY A 180 1.00 -4.55 -2.46
C GLY A 180 1.32 -5.29 -3.76
N ASN A 181 1.28 -6.63 -3.75
CA ASN A 181 1.49 -7.43 -4.96
C ASN A 181 0.28 -7.34 -5.92
N VAL A 182 -0.94 -7.18 -5.39
CA VAL A 182 -2.12 -6.86 -6.21
C VAL A 182 -1.92 -5.52 -6.91
N ILE A 183 -1.51 -4.47 -6.17
CA ILE A 183 -1.26 -3.15 -6.78
C ILE A 183 -0.14 -3.19 -7.83
N LEU A 184 0.98 -3.88 -7.55
CA LEU A 184 2.06 -3.99 -8.53
C LEU A 184 1.59 -4.61 -9.86
N ASN A 185 0.67 -5.57 -9.81
CA ASN A 185 0.09 -6.18 -11.02
C ASN A 185 -0.72 -5.21 -11.88
N LEU A 186 -1.14 -4.04 -11.39
CA LEU A 186 -1.82 -3.02 -12.22
C LEU A 186 -0.99 -2.62 -13.45
N ALA A 187 0.33 -2.55 -13.30
CA ALA A 187 1.24 -2.27 -14.42
C ALA A 187 1.20 -3.38 -15.48
N ALA A 188 1.14 -4.65 -15.06
CA ALA A 188 0.99 -5.77 -15.98
C ALA A 188 -0.38 -5.72 -16.68
N ILE A 189 -1.46 -5.48 -15.93
CA ILE A 189 -2.82 -5.32 -16.48
C ILE A 189 -2.88 -4.21 -17.54
N LYS A 190 -2.31 -3.04 -17.24
CA LYS A 190 -2.25 -1.92 -18.18
C LYS A 190 -1.54 -2.33 -19.48
N ARG A 191 -0.36 -2.95 -19.36
CA ARG A 191 0.43 -3.37 -20.53
C ARG A 191 -0.27 -4.45 -21.36
N ASP A 192 -0.95 -5.37 -20.70
CA ASP A 192 -1.46 -6.59 -21.32
C ASP A 192 -2.86 -6.37 -21.93
N TYR A 193 -3.71 -5.54 -21.32
CA TYR A 193 -5.10 -5.31 -21.75
C TYR A 193 -5.43 -3.85 -22.11
N TYR A 194 -4.83 -2.85 -21.47
CA TYR A 194 -5.26 -1.44 -21.54
C TYR A 194 -4.14 -0.48 -21.91
N ARG A 195 -3.42 -0.75 -23.01
CA ARG A 195 -2.23 0.04 -23.40
C ARG A 195 -2.51 1.52 -23.64
N SER A 196 -3.73 1.85 -24.07
CA SER A 196 -4.18 3.23 -24.30
C SER A 196 -4.66 3.93 -23.03
N SER A 197 -4.79 3.23 -21.90
CA SER A 197 -5.23 3.85 -20.65
C SER A 197 -4.22 4.90 -20.19
N VAL A 198 -4.75 6.05 -19.81
CA VAL A 198 -4.02 7.16 -19.21
C VAL A 198 -3.97 7.06 -17.67
N LEU A 199 -4.44 5.96 -17.08
CA LEU A 199 -4.32 5.72 -15.64
C LEU A 199 -2.85 5.72 -15.24
N THR A 200 -2.56 6.53 -14.23
CA THR A 200 -1.29 6.60 -13.53
C THR A 200 -1.56 6.66 -12.04
N VAL A 201 -0.63 6.12 -11.25
CA VAL A 201 -0.63 6.19 -9.80
C VAL A 201 0.43 7.20 -9.39
N ASP A 202 -0.01 8.33 -8.85
CA ASP A 202 0.88 9.41 -8.41
C ASP A 202 1.77 8.95 -7.25
N GLU A 203 1.20 8.19 -6.30
CA GLU A 203 1.94 7.63 -5.18
C GLU A 203 1.58 6.16 -4.93
N LEU A 204 2.57 5.28 -5.08
CA LEU A 204 2.51 3.89 -4.64
C LEU A 204 3.20 3.76 -3.29
N VAL A 205 2.48 3.27 -2.28
CA VAL A 205 3.03 3.00 -0.94
C VAL A 205 2.93 1.50 -0.64
N LEU A 206 4.07 0.84 -0.52
CA LEU A 206 4.19 -0.59 -0.20
C LEU A 206 4.59 -0.73 1.27
N ILE A 207 3.72 -1.27 2.12
CA ILE A 207 3.96 -1.44 3.55
C ILE A 207 4.10 -2.92 3.89
N GLY A 208 5.26 -3.33 4.41
CA GLY A 208 5.43 -4.73 4.84
C GLY A 208 5.23 -5.74 3.70
N VAL A 209 5.37 -5.33 2.44
CA VAL A 209 5.10 -6.18 1.27
C VAL A 209 6.22 -7.21 1.10
N PRO A 210 5.91 -8.52 0.99
CA PRO A 210 6.89 -9.50 0.55
C PRO A 210 7.16 -9.30 -0.95
N LEU A 211 8.42 -9.03 -1.30
CA LEU A 211 8.82 -8.78 -2.68
C LEU A 211 9.10 -10.13 -3.35
N VAL A 212 8.18 -10.51 -4.23
CA VAL A 212 8.23 -11.76 -4.99
C VAL A 212 8.71 -11.49 -6.41
N THR A 213 9.42 -12.45 -7.01
CA THR A 213 10.08 -12.27 -8.31
C THR A 213 9.13 -12.04 -9.49
N GLU A 214 7.88 -12.43 -9.31
CA GLU A 214 6.79 -12.36 -10.28
C GLU A 214 6.29 -10.92 -10.47
N THR A 215 6.44 -10.06 -9.47
CA THR A 215 5.86 -8.70 -9.45
C THR A 215 6.88 -7.62 -9.13
N ASP A 216 8.02 -7.94 -8.51
CA ASP A 216 8.95 -6.91 -8.02
C ASP A 216 9.52 -6.02 -9.13
N PHE A 217 9.65 -6.53 -10.36
CA PHE A 217 10.11 -5.74 -11.50
C PHE A 217 9.05 -4.75 -12.00
N LEU A 218 7.76 -4.96 -11.69
CA LEU A 218 6.68 -4.07 -12.12
C LEU A 218 6.76 -2.69 -11.45
N VAL A 219 7.52 -2.57 -10.35
CA VAL A 219 7.77 -1.28 -9.69
C VAL A 219 8.49 -0.27 -10.60
N THR A 220 9.14 -0.72 -11.68
CA THR A 220 9.82 0.15 -12.65
C THR A 220 8.88 0.70 -13.72
N ASP A 221 7.61 0.30 -13.74
CA ASP A 221 6.67 0.74 -14.76
C ASP A 221 6.30 2.23 -14.58
N SER A 222 6.23 2.95 -15.71
CA SER A 222 5.88 4.37 -15.76
C SER A 222 4.50 4.72 -15.21
N MET A 223 3.62 3.73 -15.04
CA MET A 223 2.35 3.88 -14.33
C MET A 223 2.55 4.43 -12.92
N PHE A 224 3.62 4.04 -12.22
CA PHE A 224 3.90 4.48 -10.85
C PHE A 224 4.82 5.71 -10.89
N LYS A 225 4.31 6.91 -10.62
CA LYS A 225 5.12 8.14 -10.68
C LYS A 225 6.11 8.23 -9.54
N LYS A 226 5.70 7.83 -8.33
CA LYS A 226 6.56 7.79 -7.14
C LYS A 226 6.21 6.57 -6.29
N THR A 227 7.23 5.82 -5.87
CA THR A 227 7.05 4.62 -5.05
C THR A 227 7.79 4.74 -3.72
N TYR A 228 7.08 4.48 -2.63
CA TYR A 228 7.60 4.39 -1.28
C TYR A 228 7.47 2.95 -0.77
N HIS A 229 8.61 2.28 -0.53
CA HIS A 229 8.63 0.94 0.05
C HIS A 229 9.01 1.01 1.53
N ILE A 230 8.00 0.92 2.39
CA ILE A 230 8.09 1.02 3.85
C ILE A 230 8.18 -0.39 4.45
N PHE A 231 9.25 -0.66 5.18
CA PHE A 231 9.45 -1.94 5.87
C PHE A 231 10.01 -1.74 7.27
N SER A 232 9.97 -2.80 8.07
CA SER A 232 10.61 -2.85 9.39
C SER A 232 11.59 -4.02 9.46
N GLU A 233 12.75 -3.83 10.10
CA GLU A 233 13.67 -4.95 10.34
C GLU A 233 13.08 -6.02 11.27
N GLN A 234 12.13 -5.66 12.14
CA GLN A 234 11.43 -6.62 13.02
C GLN A 234 10.28 -7.36 12.35
N ASP A 235 9.87 -6.97 11.13
CA ASP A 235 8.92 -7.76 10.34
C ASP A 235 9.60 -9.04 9.83
N ARG A 236 9.19 -10.19 10.35
CA ARG A 236 9.71 -11.51 9.94
C ARG A 236 8.91 -12.13 8.79
N ILE A 237 7.65 -11.71 8.59
CA ILE A 237 6.73 -12.34 7.62
C ILE A 237 7.19 -12.06 6.20
N GLN A 238 7.69 -10.86 5.91
CA GLN A 238 8.22 -10.49 4.59
C GLN A 238 9.34 -11.39 4.03
N ARG A 239 9.98 -12.23 4.85
CA ARG A 239 11.03 -13.18 4.42
C ARG A 239 10.53 -14.62 4.35
N ILE A 240 9.42 -14.93 5.04
CA ILE A 240 8.91 -16.29 5.21
C ILE A 240 7.87 -16.62 4.12
N ASP A 241 7.47 -15.64 3.30
CA ASP A 241 6.62 -15.92 2.14
C ASP A 241 7.35 -16.84 1.15
N PHE A 242 6.89 -18.09 1.13
CA PHE A 242 7.39 -19.19 0.31
C PHE A 242 6.53 -19.44 -0.94
N PHE A 243 5.60 -18.54 -1.25
CA PHE A 243 4.59 -18.72 -2.30
C PHE A 243 5.02 -18.11 -3.65
N SER A 244 6.32 -18.08 -3.95
CA SER A 244 6.87 -17.58 -5.22
C SER A 244 7.34 -18.72 -6.12
N PHE A 245 7.05 -18.64 -7.43
CA PHE A 245 7.28 -19.70 -8.42
C PHE A 245 8.76 -19.95 -8.74
N ASN A 246 9.67 -19.06 -8.32
CA ASN A 246 11.09 -19.15 -8.67
C ASN A 246 12.04 -19.00 -7.47
N ARG A 247 11.51 -18.86 -6.27
CA ARG A 247 12.29 -18.79 -5.02
C ARG A 247 11.51 -19.42 -3.88
N LEU A 248 12.22 -20.06 -2.97
CA LEU A 248 11.62 -20.55 -1.72
C LEU A 248 11.29 -19.42 -0.74
N PHE A 249 11.81 -18.20 -0.96
CA PHE A 249 11.64 -17.06 -0.04
C PHE A 249 11.59 -15.71 -0.80
N SER A 250 10.65 -14.87 -0.39
CA SER A 250 10.53 -13.47 -0.77
C SER A 250 11.66 -12.60 -0.23
N ARG A 251 11.82 -11.40 -0.80
CA ARG A 251 12.75 -10.38 -0.28
C ARG A 251 11.99 -9.32 0.51
N LYS A 252 12.65 -8.77 1.52
CA LYS A 252 12.16 -7.59 2.26
C LYS A 252 12.43 -6.27 1.53
N LYS A 253 13.48 -6.21 0.72
CA LYS A 253 14.05 -4.99 0.13
C LYS A 253 14.25 -5.19 -1.37
N PHE A 254 13.99 -4.16 -2.15
CA PHE A 254 14.38 -4.14 -3.54
C PHE A 254 15.90 -4.03 -3.62
N THR A 255 16.51 -4.93 -4.38
CA THR A 255 17.95 -4.91 -4.63
C THR A 255 18.21 -5.07 -6.12
N GLY A 256 19.15 -4.28 -6.63
CA GLY A 256 19.61 -4.40 -8.01
C GLY A 256 20.11 -5.81 -8.29
N ARG A 257 19.83 -6.31 -9.50
CA ARG A 257 20.26 -7.62 -9.99
C ARG A 257 20.41 -7.57 -11.51
N LYS A 258 20.97 -8.62 -12.12
CA LYS A 258 21.14 -8.68 -13.58
C LYS A 258 19.81 -8.49 -14.31
N GLY A 259 19.69 -7.38 -15.05
CA GLY A 259 18.48 -6.99 -15.78
C GLY A 259 17.38 -6.33 -14.92
N PHE A 260 17.73 -5.80 -13.75
CA PHE A 260 16.85 -4.98 -12.91
C PHE A 260 17.69 -3.99 -12.10
N SER A 261 17.64 -2.72 -12.50
CA SER A 261 18.11 -1.58 -11.69
C SER A 261 16.96 -1.08 -10.81
N LEU A 262 17.29 -0.51 -9.65
CA LEU A 262 16.27 0.17 -8.87
C LEU A 262 15.88 1.46 -9.61
N PRO A 263 14.59 1.73 -9.81
CA PRO A 263 14.17 2.91 -10.53
C PRO A 263 14.32 4.15 -9.65
N ASP A 264 14.58 5.31 -10.24
CA ASP A 264 14.88 6.54 -9.49
C ASP A 264 13.67 7.08 -8.73
N ASN A 265 12.45 6.68 -9.12
CA ASN A 265 11.22 7.01 -8.42
C ASN A 265 10.95 6.13 -7.18
N LEU A 266 11.79 5.13 -6.88
CA LEU A 266 11.64 4.23 -5.73
C LEU A 266 12.47 4.71 -4.54
N ILE A 267 11.81 4.96 -3.41
CA ILE A 267 12.45 5.25 -2.12
C ILE A 267 12.15 4.12 -1.15
N GLN A 268 13.20 3.50 -0.60
CA GLN A 268 13.08 2.44 0.39
C GLN A 268 13.28 2.98 1.81
N ILE A 269 12.30 2.77 2.68
CA ILE A 269 12.21 3.36 4.02
C ILE A 269 12.16 2.24 5.06
N ASN A 270 13.18 2.18 5.91
CA ASN A 270 13.18 1.37 7.12
C ASN A 270 12.59 2.16 8.28
N ILE A 271 11.44 1.73 8.79
CA ILE A 271 10.84 2.28 10.00
C ILE A 271 11.47 1.63 11.21
N LYS A 272 12.13 2.45 12.02
CA LYS A 272 12.69 2.08 13.31
C LYS A 272 11.91 2.78 14.41
N LEU A 273 11.35 2.03 15.35
CA LEU A 273 10.65 2.62 16.49
C LEU A 273 11.46 2.37 17.75
N MET A 274 11.73 3.43 18.50
CA MET A 274 12.44 3.35 19.76
C MET A 274 11.53 3.79 20.89
N LYS A 275 11.69 3.14 22.05
CA LYS A 275 11.11 3.61 23.30
C LYS A 275 12.20 3.81 24.35
N PRO A 276 12.03 4.79 25.25
CA PRO A 276 12.87 4.94 26.43
C PRO A 276 12.85 3.67 27.29
N THR A 277 14.00 3.32 27.87
CA THR A 277 14.05 2.35 28.97
C THR A 277 13.81 3.07 30.29
N GLU A 278 13.08 2.42 31.19
CA GLU A 278 12.89 2.93 32.54
C GLU A 278 14.12 2.59 33.37
N SER A 279 14.91 3.60 33.74
CA SER A 279 15.99 3.42 34.71
C SER A 279 15.47 3.70 36.11
N LYS A 280 15.62 2.73 37.01
CA LYS A 280 15.27 2.86 38.43
C LYS A 280 16.25 3.75 39.21
N ARG A 281 17.45 4.02 38.66
CA ARG A 281 18.58 4.58 39.41
C ARG A 281 18.88 6.05 39.15
N ALA A 282 18.31 6.66 38.10
CA ALA A 282 18.59 8.05 37.73
C ALA A 282 17.31 8.89 37.73
N SER A 283 17.46 10.20 37.97
CA SER A 283 16.33 11.12 37.96
C SER A 283 15.70 11.20 36.56
N LYS A 284 14.37 11.24 36.49
CA LYS A 284 13.62 11.28 35.22
C LYS A 284 14.08 12.43 34.32
N LYS A 285 14.36 13.60 34.91
CA LYS A 285 14.83 14.81 34.22
C LYS A 285 16.21 14.58 33.57
N HIS A 286 17.17 14.01 34.30
CA HIS A 286 18.50 13.73 33.76
C HIS A 286 18.46 12.71 32.61
N ILE A 287 17.68 11.63 32.75
CA ILE A 287 17.46 10.62 31.70
C ILE A 287 16.83 11.25 30.45
N GLN A 288 15.92 12.21 30.62
CA GLN A 288 15.31 12.93 29.50
C GLN A 288 16.36 13.79 28.78
N THR A 289 17.12 14.62 29.50
CA THR A 289 18.18 15.43 28.91
C THR A 289 19.17 14.60 28.10
N LEU A 290 19.64 13.48 28.66
CA LEU A 290 20.56 12.58 27.95
C LEU A 290 19.95 11.99 26.67
N ARG A 291 18.64 11.72 26.63
CA ARG A 291 17.98 11.17 25.43
C ARG A 291 17.83 12.18 24.29
N HIS A 292 17.83 13.47 24.62
CA HIS A 292 17.79 14.55 23.65
C HIS A 292 19.17 15.07 23.26
N ASP A 293 20.25 14.54 23.85
CA ASP A 293 21.61 14.89 23.48
C ASP A 293 21.98 14.28 22.11
N LEU A 294 21.69 15.05 21.07
CA LEU A 294 22.05 14.73 19.68
C LEU A 294 23.54 14.98 19.37
N SER A 295 24.37 15.31 20.37
CA SER A 295 25.82 15.22 20.23
C SER A 295 26.34 13.81 20.53
N ASN A 296 25.59 13.00 21.28
CA ASN A 296 25.99 11.65 21.66
C ASN A 296 25.72 10.63 20.53
N PRO A 297 26.77 10.03 19.93
CA PRO A 297 26.61 9.09 18.80
C PRO A 297 25.80 7.85 19.14
N SER A 298 25.79 7.41 20.41
CA SER A 298 25.03 6.23 20.84
C SER A 298 23.53 6.50 20.96
N ILE A 299 23.14 7.72 21.37
CA ILE A 299 21.73 8.19 21.35
C ILE A 299 21.26 8.29 19.91
N ILE A 300 22.07 8.94 19.08
CA ILE A 300 21.80 9.17 17.67
C ILE A 300 21.65 7.83 16.91
N SER A 301 22.56 6.88 17.09
CA SER A 301 22.46 5.54 16.48
C SER A 301 21.33 4.67 17.06
N GLY A 302 20.79 5.05 18.22
CA GLY A 302 19.80 4.29 18.97
C GLY A 302 20.39 3.03 19.63
N ASN A 303 21.70 3.00 19.86
CA ASN A 303 22.41 1.92 20.57
C ASN A 303 22.63 2.25 22.06
N HIS A 304 22.19 3.41 22.53
CA HIS A 304 22.30 3.78 23.93
C HIS A 304 21.42 2.88 24.82
N PRO A 305 21.88 2.45 26.01
CA PRO A 305 21.08 1.67 26.97
C PRO A 305 19.75 2.30 27.43
N LEU A 306 19.57 3.59 27.14
CA LEU A 306 18.36 4.36 27.48
C LEU A 306 17.26 4.21 26.42
N LEU A 307 17.58 3.54 25.31
CA LEU A 307 16.70 3.38 24.16
C LEU A 307 16.56 1.89 23.84
N ARG A 308 15.32 1.43 23.68
CA ARG A 308 15.00 0.06 23.30
C ARG A 308 14.31 0.06 21.94
N ASN A 309 14.83 -0.75 21.03
CA ASN A 309 14.19 -1.00 19.75
C ASN A 309 12.89 -1.78 19.94
N VAL A 310 11.80 -1.18 19.49
CA VAL A 310 10.44 -1.73 19.48
C VAL A 310 9.79 -1.52 18.10
N SER A 311 10.59 -1.56 17.04
CA SER A 311 10.12 -1.53 15.66
C SER A 311 8.97 -2.49 15.43
N ALA A 312 8.01 -2.08 14.59
CA ALA A 312 6.82 -2.85 14.24
C ALA A 312 7.18 -4.23 13.69
N GLY A 313 6.48 -5.27 14.14
CA GLY A 313 6.32 -6.51 13.41
C GLY A 313 5.28 -6.35 12.31
N HIS A 314 4.95 -7.43 11.60
CA HIS A 314 4.05 -7.37 10.45
C HIS A 314 2.68 -6.77 10.81
N ILE A 315 2.06 -7.27 11.89
CA ILE A 315 0.72 -6.86 12.31
C ILE A 315 0.66 -5.38 12.69
N GLU A 316 1.64 -4.83 13.44
CA GLU A 316 1.60 -3.42 13.86
C GLU A 316 1.86 -2.42 12.71
N LEU A 317 2.24 -2.91 11.53
CA LEU A 317 2.33 -2.05 10.36
C LEU A 317 0.94 -1.62 9.85
N TRP A 318 -0.10 -2.42 10.08
CA TRP A 318 -1.41 -2.25 9.43
C TRP A 318 -2.62 -2.36 10.36
N PHE A 319 -2.56 -3.24 11.35
CA PHE A 319 -3.71 -3.53 12.22
C PHE A 319 -3.74 -2.62 13.46
N PHE A 320 -4.94 -2.35 13.95
CA PHE A 320 -5.11 -1.68 15.23
C PHE A 320 -4.77 -2.58 16.42
N GLY A 321 -4.51 -1.95 17.58
CA GLY A 321 -3.98 -2.62 18.78
C GLY A 321 -4.90 -3.60 19.48
N TRP A 322 -6.17 -3.67 19.09
CA TRP A 322 -7.11 -4.68 19.57
C TRP A 322 -7.12 -5.96 18.72
N THR A 323 -6.25 -6.08 17.70
CA THR A 323 -6.04 -7.37 17.03
C THR A 323 -5.49 -8.39 18.03
N PRO A 324 -6.14 -9.55 18.20
CA PRO A 324 -5.90 -10.44 19.33
C PRO A 324 -4.68 -11.32 19.07
N GLN A 325 -4.39 -11.58 17.80
CA GLN A 325 -3.24 -12.37 17.39
C GLN A 325 -2.02 -11.50 17.13
N HIS A 326 -0.93 -11.82 17.84
CA HIS A 326 0.43 -11.33 17.58
C HIS A 326 0.68 -9.82 17.71
N TYR A 327 -0.34 -9.02 18.03
CA TYR A 327 -0.14 -7.61 18.35
C TYR A 327 0.55 -7.48 19.71
N ARG A 328 1.60 -6.66 19.82
CA ARG A 328 2.26 -6.42 21.11
C ARG A 328 1.53 -5.32 21.88
N PRO A 329 0.94 -5.59 23.06
CA PRO A 329 0.21 -4.56 23.82
C PRO A 329 1.08 -3.36 24.23
N HIS A 330 2.40 -3.57 24.32
CA HIS A 330 3.38 -2.55 24.69
C HIS A 330 4.07 -1.89 23.47
N PHE A 331 3.48 -2.02 22.28
CA PHE A 331 3.94 -1.33 21.08
C PHE A 331 3.82 0.19 21.28
N VAL A 332 4.84 0.94 20.84
CA VAL A 332 4.98 2.35 21.23
C VAL A 332 3.95 3.29 20.56
N LEU A 333 3.33 2.85 19.47
CA LEU A 333 2.24 3.57 18.81
C LEU A 333 0.87 2.97 19.11
N ALA A 334 0.76 1.93 19.96
CA ALA A 334 -0.52 1.30 20.25
C ALA A 334 -1.57 2.33 20.74
N PRO A 335 -2.84 2.24 20.28
CA PRO A 335 -3.39 1.21 19.39
C PRO A 335 -3.18 1.47 17.88
N LEU A 336 -2.50 2.54 17.49
CA LEU A 336 -2.39 2.98 16.10
C LEU A 336 -1.39 2.11 15.29
N PRO A 337 -1.77 1.67 14.07
CA PRO A 337 -0.81 1.04 13.16
C PRO A 337 0.15 2.07 12.56
N VAL A 338 1.30 1.60 12.04
CA VAL A 338 2.24 2.50 11.32
C VAL A 338 1.59 3.14 10.09
N MET A 339 0.67 2.44 9.41
CA MET A 339 0.07 2.92 8.16
C MET A 339 -0.64 4.27 8.25
N VAL A 340 -1.21 4.64 9.41
CA VAL A 340 -1.91 5.94 9.56
C VAL A 340 -0.93 7.11 9.59
N PHE A 341 0.36 6.84 9.78
CA PHE A 341 1.45 7.84 9.75
C PHE A 341 2.12 7.94 8.39
N VAL A 342 1.62 7.29 7.33
CA VAL A 342 2.18 7.41 5.97
C VAL A 342 2.30 8.85 5.48
N PRO A 343 1.31 9.77 5.67
CA PRO A 343 1.49 11.15 5.22
C PRO A 343 2.67 11.84 5.91
N TYR A 344 2.84 11.61 7.22
CA TYR A 344 4.00 12.10 7.98
C TYR A 344 5.32 11.51 7.48
N ILE A 345 5.36 10.20 7.24
CA ILE A 345 6.53 9.48 6.75
C ILE A 345 6.94 10.05 5.40
N ILE A 346 6.00 10.18 4.47
CA ILE A 346 6.24 10.74 3.14
C ILE A 346 6.72 12.18 3.25
N HIS A 347 6.03 13.02 4.04
CA HIS A 347 6.41 14.42 4.23
C HIS A 347 7.84 14.56 4.75
N SER A 348 8.22 13.74 5.74
CA SER A 348 9.56 13.69 6.30
C SER A 348 10.61 13.30 5.27
N ILE A 349 10.28 12.43 4.31
CA ILE A 349 11.18 12.01 3.23
C ILE A 349 11.25 13.05 2.12
N GLU A 350 10.15 13.72 1.78
CA GLU A 350 10.12 14.76 0.74
C GLU A 350 10.89 16.01 1.15
N HIS A 351 10.77 16.42 2.41
CA HIS A 351 11.59 17.49 2.98
C HIS A 351 13.10 17.18 2.89
N MET A 352 13.42 15.89 2.79
CA MET A 352 14.77 15.35 2.74
C MET A 352 15.26 15.03 1.32
N ALA A 353 14.42 15.21 0.30
CA ALA A 353 14.72 14.79 -1.06
C ALA A 353 16.08 15.30 -1.59
N PRO A 354 16.51 16.56 -1.34
CA PRO A 354 17.81 17.04 -1.83
C PRO A 354 19.02 16.28 -1.26
N TYR A 355 18.86 15.59 -0.12
CA TYR A 355 19.95 14.92 0.59
C TYR A 355 19.89 13.39 0.49
N ILE A 356 18.82 12.85 -0.09
CA ILE A 356 18.56 11.41 -0.23
C ILE A 356 19.02 10.93 -1.59
N ASN A 357 19.85 9.89 -1.61
CA ASN A 357 20.06 9.06 -2.80
C ASN A 357 19.02 7.92 -2.83
N ASN A 358 18.10 7.92 -3.80
CA ASN A 358 17.00 6.94 -3.87
C ASN A 358 17.46 5.47 -3.97
N GLN A 359 18.69 5.24 -4.44
CA GLN A 359 19.32 3.92 -4.49
C GLN A 359 19.71 3.37 -3.10
N LYS A 360 19.67 4.21 -2.05
CA LYS A 360 20.05 3.85 -0.68
C LYS A 360 18.86 3.95 0.27
N ILE A 361 18.73 2.93 1.12
CA ILE A 361 17.70 2.87 2.16
C ILE A 361 17.81 4.04 3.12
N VAL A 362 16.69 4.70 3.37
CA VAL A 362 16.50 5.70 4.41
C VAL A 362 15.94 5.02 5.65
N THR A 363 16.46 5.36 6.83
CA THR A 363 15.94 4.93 8.13
C THR A 363 15.26 6.13 8.79
N LEU A 364 14.00 5.97 9.15
CA LEU A 364 13.26 6.87 10.03
C LEU A 364 13.24 6.24 11.42
N ASP A 365 14.01 6.80 12.36
CA ASP A 365 14.04 6.40 13.77
C ASP A 365 13.06 7.30 14.54
N ILE A 366 11.83 6.80 14.70
CA ILE A 366 10.71 7.48 15.32
C ILE A 366 10.69 7.14 16.81
N ARG A 367 10.64 8.17 17.66
CA ARG A 367 10.67 8.12 19.12
C ARG A 367 9.48 8.88 19.70
N PRO A 368 8.29 8.26 19.75
CA PRO A 368 7.05 8.97 20.10
C PRO A 368 7.10 9.64 21.47
N LYS A 369 7.65 8.96 22.48
CA LYS A 369 7.77 9.51 23.85
C LYS A 369 8.71 10.70 23.96
N ASP A 370 9.61 10.86 23.00
CA ASP A 370 10.58 11.97 22.96
C ASP A 370 10.15 13.02 21.92
N ASN A 371 8.96 12.90 21.30
CA ASN A 371 8.47 13.76 20.22
C ASN A 371 9.50 13.98 19.11
N LEU A 372 10.22 12.93 18.72
CA LEU A 372 11.39 13.05 17.87
C LEU A 372 11.41 11.97 16.80
N THR A 373 11.72 12.36 15.58
CA THR A 373 12.10 11.48 14.49
C THR A 373 13.46 11.88 13.96
N LEU A 374 14.37 10.93 13.87
CA LEU A 374 15.66 11.12 13.23
C LEU A 374 15.63 10.50 11.84
N VAL A 375 16.23 11.18 10.86
CA VAL A 375 16.35 10.69 9.48
C VAL A 375 17.81 10.40 9.13
N LYS A 376 18.10 9.16 8.71
CA LYS A 376 19.43 8.73 8.28
C LYS A 376 19.38 7.95 6.98
N GLN A 377 20.36 8.16 6.12
CA GLN A 377 20.56 7.30 4.96
C GLN A 377 21.70 6.30 5.19
N LYS A 378 21.51 5.06 4.74
CA LYS A 378 22.53 4.00 4.83
C LYS A 378 23.85 4.45 4.19
N GLY A 379 24.97 4.20 4.86
CA GLY A 379 26.31 4.51 4.38
C GLY A 379 26.78 5.94 4.66
N LYS A 380 25.93 6.81 5.23
CA LYS A 380 26.35 8.12 5.75
C LYS A 380 26.57 8.03 7.27
N LYS A 381 27.63 8.68 7.76
CA LYS A 381 28.02 8.66 9.18
C LYS A 381 27.12 9.56 10.03
N ALA A 382 26.78 10.75 9.53
CA ALA A 382 25.92 11.71 10.20
C ALA A 382 24.42 11.44 9.94
N TRP A 383 23.58 11.77 10.93
CA TRP A 383 22.14 11.90 10.73
C TRP A 383 21.87 13.25 10.09
N HIS A 384 20.87 13.29 9.22
CA HIS A 384 20.64 14.49 8.44
C HIS A 384 19.77 15.48 9.20
N HIS A 385 18.64 15.03 9.74
CA HIS A 385 17.67 15.91 10.38
C HIS A 385 17.01 15.25 11.59
N ALA A 386 16.65 16.11 12.52
CA ALA A 386 15.75 15.84 13.63
C ALA A 386 14.44 16.58 13.35
N ILE A 387 13.37 15.82 13.20
CA ILE A 387 12.03 16.35 12.89
C ILE A 387 11.16 16.05 14.10
N PRO A 388 10.38 17.00 14.62
CA PRO A 388 9.37 16.70 15.62
C PRO A 388 8.44 15.58 15.14
N PHE A 389 8.09 14.68 16.05
CA PHE A 389 7.00 13.73 15.79
C PHE A 389 5.66 14.40 16.17
N PHE A 390 4.68 13.60 16.56
CA PHE A 390 3.46 14.08 17.18
C PHE A 390 3.70 14.27 18.67
N ASN A 391 3.25 15.41 19.19
CA ASN A 391 3.28 15.65 20.62
C ASN A 391 2.25 14.74 21.34
N PRO A 392 2.34 14.57 22.67
CA PRO A 392 1.45 13.67 23.39
C PRO A 392 -0.05 13.97 23.24
N GLN A 393 -0.44 15.24 23.12
CA GLN A 393 -1.84 15.64 22.96
C GLN A 393 -2.39 15.26 21.58
N GLU A 394 -1.59 15.44 20.54
CA GLU A 394 -1.96 15.03 19.19
C GLU A 394 -2.09 13.51 19.11
N LEU A 395 -1.15 12.76 19.68
CA LEU A 395 -1.25 11.29 19.75
C LEU A 395 -2.47 10.83 20.55
N ALA A 396 -2.77 11.49 21.67
CA ALA A 396 -3.98 11.20 22.45
C ALA A 396 -5.25 11.42 21.63
N THR A 397 -5.29 12.47 20.80
CA THR A 397 -6.42 12.74 19.90
C THR A 397 -6.58 11.64 18.86
N LEU A 398 -5.48 11.19 18.23
CA LEU A 398 -5.54 10.09 17.26
C LEU A 398 -5.93 8.76 17.94
N ASN A 399 -5.42 8.50 19.14
CA ASN A 399 -5.78 7.32 19.93
C ASN A 399 -7.27 7.32 20.29
N ALA A 400 -7.84 8.48 20.66
CA ALA A 400 -9.26 8.58 20.98
C ALA A 400 -10.17 8.18 19.80
N ILE A 401 -9.78 8.52 18.57
CA ILE A 401 -10.49 8.10 17.35
C ILE A 401 -10.42 6.59 17.15
N ALA A 402 -9.26 5.99 17.40
CA ALA A 402 -9.10 4.54 17.29
C ALA A 402 -9.91 3.81 18.36
N GLU A 403 -9.83 4.25 19.62
CA GLU A 403 -10.56 3.62 20.73
C GLU A 403 -12.08 3.77 20.60
N SER A 404 -12.60 4.80 19.90
CA SER A 404 -14.05 4.96 19.72
C SER A 404 -14.69 3.87 18.85
N VAL A 405 -13.90 3.12 18.08
CA VAL A 405 -14.36 1.99 17.26
C VAL A 405 -13.84 0.65 17.75
N ARG A 406 -13.19 0.62 18.91
CA ARG A 406 -12.66 -0.62 19.46
C ARG A 406 -13.82 -1.58 19.75
N PRO A 407 -13.84 -2.78 19.15
CA PRO A 407 -14.87 -3.76 19.41
C PRO A 407 -14.83 -4.22 20.87
N GLU A 408 -16.00 -4.33 21.51
CA GLU A 408 -16.13 -4.76 22.92
C GLU A 408 -15.64 -6.20 23.13
N LEU A 409 -15.93 -7.09 22.19
CA LEU A 409 -15.63 -8.51 22.26
C LEU A 409 -14.78 -8.95 21.07
N TYR A 410 -13.47 -8.72 21.17
CA TYR A 410 -12.51 -9.15 20.16
C TYR A 410 -11.36 -9.93 20.80
N THR A 411 -11.65 -11.18 21.15
CA THR A 411 -10.73 -12.08 21.87
C THR A 411 -10.04 -13.07 20.92
N ASN A 412 -8.96 -13.69 21.40
CA ASN A 412 -8.28 -14.75 20.66
C ASN A 412 -9.19 -15.97 20.43
N ASP A 413 -10.03 -16.30 21.41
CA ASP A 413 -10.92 -17.46 21.34
C ASP A 413 -12.00 -17.25 20.28
N LEU A 414 -12.63 -16.07 20.28
CA LEU A 414 -13.63 -15.73 19.26
C LEU A 414 -12.98 -15.69 17.87
N PHE A 415 -11.80 -15.10 17.73
CA PHE A 415 -11.07 -15.12 16.45
C PHE A 415 -10.86 -16.55 15.95
N ASN A 416 -10.37 -17.45 16.81
CA ASN A 416 -10.14 -18.84 16.45
C ASN A 416 -11.44 -19.59 16.14
N GLU A 417 -12.53 -19.24 16.82
CA GLU A 417 -13.85 -19.79 16.54
C GLU A 417 -14.34 -19.41 15.15
N HIS A 418 -14.29 -18.13 14.77
CA HIS A 418 -14.65 -17.66 13.43
C HIS A 418 -13.83 -18.36 12.33
N ILE A 419 -12.52 -18.49 12.52
CA ILE A 419 -11.64 -19.26 11.61
C ILE A 419 -12.08 -20.73 11.52
N LYS A 420 -12.35 -21.38 12.67
CA LYS A 420 -12.78 -22.78 12.71
C LYS A 420 -14.14 -22.98 12.01
N GLN A 421 -15.08 -22.05 12.21
CA GLN A 421 -16.38 -22.08 11.55
C GLN A 421 -16.24 -21.92 10.04
N ALA A 422 -15.41 -20.97 9.57
CA ALA A 422 -15.11 -20.80 8.15
C ALA A 422 -14.48 -22.07 7.54
N CYS A 423 -13.51 -22.68 8.23
CA CYS A 423 -12.87 -23.92 7.81
C CYS A 423 -13.86 -25.08 7.70
N LYS A 424 -14.73 -25.24 8.70
CA LYS A 424 -15.79 -26.27 8.71
C LYS A 424 -16.72 -26.10 7.50
N LYS A 425 -17.27 -24.89 7.30
CA LYS A 425 -18.15 -24.57 6.17
C LYS A 425 -17.46 -24.81 4.82
N ALA A 426 -16.18 -24.46 4.71
CA ALA A 426 -15.41 -24.66 3.49
C ALA A 426 -15.26 -26.15 3.13
N ASN A 427 -14.97 -27.00 4.12
CA ASN A 427 -14.88 -28.44 3.92
C ASN A 427 -16.24 -29.07 3.58
N GLU A 428 -17.32 -28.66 4.24
CA GLU A 428 -18.69 -29.11 3.92
C GLU A 428 -19.10 -28.74 2.49
N TYR A 429 -18.83 -27.49 2.08
CA TYR A 429 -19.06 -27.03 0.72
C TYR A 429 -18.29 -27.88 -0.30
N TYR A 430 -17.00 -28.11 -0.04
CA TYR A 430 -16.13 -28.87 -0.93
C TYR A 430 -16.65 -30.31 -1.09
N ASN A 431 -16.94 -31.00 0.01
CA ASN A 431 -17.42 -32.39 -0.02
C ASN A 431 -18.76 -32.56 -0.74
N LYS A 432 -19.64 -31.55 -0.69
CA LYS A 432 -20.95 -31.58 -1.33
C LYS A 432 -20.90 -31.26 -2.83
N HIS A 433 -20.08 -30.29 -3.24
CA HIS A 433 -20.14 -29.73 -4.60
C HIS A 433 -18.96 -30.12 -5.49
N ILE A 434 -17.81 -30.39 -4.89
CA ILE A 434 -16.60 -30.79 -5.60
C ILE A 434 -16.45 -32.29 -5.36
N LYS A 435 -17.03 -33.10 -6.26
CA LYS A 435 -16.85 -34.56 -6.24
C LYS A 435 -15.35 -34.84 -6.08
N PRO A 436 -14.91 -35.72 -5.17
CA PRO A 436 -13.52 -36.08 -5.05
C PRO A 436 -13.05 -36.52 -6.44
N PHE A 437 -12.08 -35.80 -7.01
CA PHE A 437 -11.46 -36.14 -8.27
C PHE A 437 -10.84 -37.53 -8.10
N ASN A 438 -11.55 -38.58 -8.51
CA ASN A 438 -11.00 -39.92 -8.62
C ASN A 438 -9.89 -39.89 -9.67
N ASN A 439 -8.64 -40.04 -9.22
CA ASN A 439 -7.47 -40.54 -9.96
C ASN A 439 -7.28 -40.08 -11.42
N TYR A 440 -7.49 -38.80 -11.75
CA TYR A 440 -6.90 -38.28 -12.98
C TYR A 440 -5.38 -38.17 -12.78
N LYS A 441 -4.63 -38.98 -13.52
CA LYS A 441 -3.19 -38.76 -13.78
C LYS A 441 -2.99 -37.27 -14.03
N ILE A 442 -2.13 -36.64 -13.24
CA ILE A 442 -1.77 -35.24 -13.40
C ILE A 442 -1.14 -35.11 -14.79
N VAL A 443 -1.96 -34.76 -15.78
CA VAL A 443 -1.46 -34.23 -17.04
C VAL A 443 -1.18 -32.76 -16.74
N PRO A 444 0.07 -32.30 -16.81
CA PRO A 444 0.39 -30.90 -16.60
C PRO A 444 -0.27 -30.09 -17.71
N SER A 445 -1.45 -29.52 -17.43
CA SER A 445 -2.16 -28.64 -18.35
C SER A 445 -1.88 -27.18 -18.00
N ILE A 446 -1.56 -26.45 -19.06
CA ILE A 446 -1.26 -25.02 -19.14
C ILE A 446 0.10 -24.67 -18.53
N ASP A 447 1.10 -24.78 -19.40
CA ASP A 447 2.36 -24.05 -19.31
C ASP A 447 2.01 -22.54 -19.32
N ILE A 448 1.72 -21.98 -18.14
CA ILE A 448 1.90 -20.54 -17.90
C ILE A 448 3.42 -20.34 -18.00
N ARG A 449 3.95 -20.36 -19.22
CA ARG A 449 5.19 -19.67 -19.56
C ARG A 449 4.87 -18.21 -19.29
N LEU A 450 5.06 -17.80 -18.03
CA LEU A 450 5.59 -16.48 -17.74
C LEU A 450 6.77 -16.32 -18.69
N ARG A 451 6.51 -15.58 -19.77
CA ARG A 451 7.30 -15.57 -20.99
C ARG A 451 8.78 -15.49 -20.62
N LYS A 452 9.55 -16.51 -20.99
CA LYS A 452 10.99 -16.36 -21.20
C LYS A 452 11.16 -15.07 -22.00
N ARG A 453 11.85 -14.10 -21.40
CA ARG A 453 12.30 -12.83 -21.97
C ARG A 453 12.33 -12.89 -23.50
N ARG A 454 11.42 -12.18 -24.17
CA ARG A 454 11.82 -11.53 -25.43
C ARG A 454 12.84 -10.50 -24.99
N THR A 455 14.12 -10.85 -25.11
CA THR A 455 15.19 -9.85 -25.21
C THR A 455 14.76 -8.89 -26.31
N ILE A 456 14.37 -7.68 -25.90
CA ILE A 456 14.39 -6.53 -26.78
C ILE A 456 15.87 -6.39 -27.16
N LYS A 457 16.21 -6.84 -28.36
CA LYS A 457 17.39 -6.35 -29.05
C LYS A 457 16.97 -4.97 -29.56
N GLU A 458 17.51 -3.93 -28.93
CA GLU A 458 17.75 -2.66 -29.61
C GLU A 458 18.87 -2.84 -30.62
#